data_AF-A0A4Z1BTJ3-F1
#
_entry.id   AF-A0A4Z1BTJ3-F1
#
_cell.length_a   1.000
_cell.length_b   1.000
_cell.length_c   1.000
_cell.angle_alpha   90.00
_cell.angle_beta   90.00
_cell.angle_gamma   90.00
#
_symmetry.space_group_name_H-M   'P 1'
#
loop_
_entity.id
_entity.type
_entity.pdbx_description
1 polymer ?
#
loop_
_entity_poly.entity_id
_entity_poly.type
_entity_poly.pdbx_seq_one_letter_code
_entity_poly.pdbx_strand_id
1 'polypeptide(L)'
;MPTAMPTLRQSFWVWARIAALSFGGPAGQIAVMHSILVDEQRWIDEPRFLHALNFCMLLPGPEAQQLATYVGWLTGGVRGALIAGVLFILPGALSIMALSWIYVTLGDVPAIEGLFFGLKAAVLALVVQAVIRLAGRALPGPGLRGLALAAFLAL
;
A
#
# COMPACT_ATOMS: atom_id res chain seq x y z
N MET A 1 -18.92 14.29 -16.61
CA MET A 1 -17.81 14.35 -17.59
C MET A 1 -16.51 14.46 -16.82
N PRO A 2 -15.48 13.66 -17.16
CA PRO A 2 -14.14 13.87 -16.63
C PRO A 2 -13.68 15.29 -16.92
N THR A 3 -12.97 15.92 -15.99
CA THR A 3 -12.34 17.22 -16.22
C THR A 3 -11.23 17.10 -17.27
N ALA A 4 -10.76 18.23 -17.81
CA ALA A 4 -9.61 18.24 -18.72
C ALA A 4 -8.42 17.48 -18.10
N MET A 5 -7.70 16.71 -18.93
CA MET A 5 -6.60 15.86 -18.45
C MET A 5 -5.57 16.70 -17.67
N PRO A 6 -5.07 16.19 -16.53
CA PRO A 6 -4.19 16.95 -15.66
C PRO A 6 -2.87 17.29 -16.36
N THR A 7 -2.32 18.45 -16.01
CA THR A 7 -0.93 18.75 -16.36
C THR A 7 0.02 17.85 -15.57
N LEU A 8 1.21 17.55 -16.11
CA LEU A 8 2.20 16.71 -15.42
C LEU A 8 2.55 17.24 -14.01
N ARG A 9 2.59 18.56 -13.85
CA ARG A 9 2.84 19.20 -12.55
C ARG A 9 1.72 18.91 -11.55
N GLN A 10 0.47 18.98 -12.01
CA GLN A 10 -0.69 18.68 -11.17
C GLN A 10 -0.72 17.19 -10.81
N SER A 11 -0.47 16.29 -11.77
CA SER A 11 -0.34 14.86 -11.53
C SER A 11 0.72 14.56 -10.48
N PHE A 12 1.91 15.17 -10.56
CA PHE A 12 2.97 14.98 -9.58
C PHE A 12 2.53 15.27 -8.14
N TRP A 13 1.91 16.43 -7.90
CA TRP A 13 1.49 16.81 -6.55
C TRP A 13 0.34 15.96 -6.02
N VAL A 14 -0.61 15.59 -6.86
CA VAL A 14 -1.73 14.71 -6.47
C VAL A 14 -1.22 13.30 -6.16
N TRP A 15 -0.35 12.73 -7.00
CA TRP A 15 0.24 11.41 -6.74
C TRP A 15 1.15 11.43 -5.51
N ALA A 16 1.87 12.51 -5.26
CA ALA A 16 2.66 12.68 -4.03
C ALA A 16 1.75 12.72 -2.80
N ARG A 17 0.61 13.43 -2.88
CA ARG A 17 -0.41 13.44 -1.80
C ARG A 17 -1.02 12.05 -1.60
N ILE A 18 -1.40 11.35 -2.67
CA ILE A 18 -1.94 9.98 -2.59
C ILE A 18 -0.91 9.08 -1.91
N ALA A 19 0.35 9.11 -2.33
CA ALA A 19 1.41 8.29 -1.75
C ALA A 19 1.64 8.60 -0.27
N ALA A 20 1.65 9.89 0.11
CA ALA A 20 1.79 10.32 1.50
C ALA A 20 0.59 9.95 2.38
N LEU A 21 -0.60 9.74 1.81
CA LEU A 21 -1.82 9.38 2.54
C LEU A 21 -2.17 7.89 2.45
N SER A 22 -1.40 7.10 1.69
CA SER A 22 -1.67 5.69 1.38
C SER A 22 -1.28 4.76 2.53
N PHE A 23 -2.01 4.85 3.65
CA PHE A 23 -1.90 3.97 4.81
C PHE A 23 -3.14 3.07 4.99
N GLY A 24 -3.03 2.04 5.82
CA GLY A 24 -4.19 1.18 6.17
C GLY A 24 -4.37 -0.08 5.31
N GLY A 25 -3.34 -0.49 4.56
CA GLY A 25 -3.38 -1.69 3.71
C GLY A 25 -4.08 -1.47 2.37
N PRO A 26 -4.22 -2.51 1.52
CA PRO A 26 -4.66 -2.36 0.13
C PRO A 26 -6.00 -1.64 -0.02
N ALA A 27 -7.00 -2.02 0.78
CA ALA A 27 -8.33 -1.39 0.75
C ALA A 27 -8.29 0.11 1.12
N GLY A 28 -7.48 0.49 2.12
CA GLY A 28 -7.31 1.90 2.51
C GLY A 28 -6.62 2.70 1.41
N GLN A 29 -5.58 2.13 0.80
CA GLN A 29 -4.88 2.77 -0.32
C GLN A 29 -5.78 2.97 -1.54
N ILE A 30 -6.60 1.97 -1.89
CA ILE A 30 -7.58 2.05 -2.98
C ILE A 30 -8.66 3.09 -2.67
N ALA A 31 -9.14 3.16 -1.42
CA ALA A 31 -10.12 4.16 -1.00
C ALA A 31 -9.56 5.60 -1.10
N VAL A 32 -8.31 5.83 -0.71
CA VAL A 32 -7.64 7.13 -0.86
C VAL A 32 -7.51 7.50 -2.34
N MET A 33 -7.10 6.55 -3.19
CA MET A 33 -7.04 6.77 -4.63
C MET A 33 -8.39 7.10 -5.23
N HIS A 34 -9.44 6.36 -4.87
CA HIS A 34 -10.81 6.60 -5.32
C HIS A 34 -11.28 8.00 -4.92
N SER A 35 -11.22 8.32 -3.62
CA SER A 35 -11.62 9.62 -3.07
C SER A 35 -10.93 10.79 -3.78
N ILE A 36 -9.61 10.71 -3.98
CA ILE A 36 -8.87 11.82 -4.58
C ILE A 36 -9.09 11.88 -6.10
N LEU A 37 -9.03 10.75 -6.82
CA LEU A 37 -9.02 10.73 -8.28
C LEU A 37 -10.42 10.82 -8.89
N VAL A 38 -11.43 10.22 -8.23
CA VAL A 38 -12.82 10.18 -8.66
C VAL A 38 -13.61 11.35 -8.06
N ASP A 39 -13.61 11.49 -6.73
CA ASP A 39 -14.49 12.47 -6.07
C ASP A 39 -13.92 13.89 -6.11
N GLU A 40 -12.67 14.08 -5.66
CA GLU A 40 -12.04 15.41 -5.56
C GLU A 40 -11.60 15.96 -6.92
N GLN A 41 -10.73 15.23 -7.62
CA GLN A 41 -10.11 15.70 -8.87
C GLN A 41 -10.96 15.43 -10.12
N ARG A 42 -11.82 14.41 -10.08
CA ARG A 42 -12.69 13.99 -11.19
C ARG A 42 -11.95 13.73 -12.50
N TRP A 43 -10.73 13.21 -12.41
CA TRP A 43 -9.90 12.84 -13.58
C TRP A 43 -10.37 11.55 -14.24
N ILE A 44 -10.98 10.68 -13.45
CA ILE A 44 -11.52 9.40 -13.86
C ILE A 44 -12.90 9.23 -13.23
N ASP A 45 -13.84 8.71 -13.99
CA ASP A 45 -15.20 8.44 -13.54
C ASP A 45 -15.31 7.07 -12.86
N GLU A 46 -16.36 6.91 -12.03
CA GLU A 46 -16.62 5.69 -11.26
C GLU A 46 -16.49 4.41 -12.09
N PRO A 47 -17.13 4.26 -13.26
CA PRO A 47 -17.08 3.01 -14.02
C PRO A 47 -15.67 2.69 -14.51
N ARG A 48 -14.91 3.72 -14.89
CA ARG A 48 -13.55 3.55 -15.42
C ARG A 48 -12.56 3.24 -14.31
N PHE A 49 -12.73 3.82 -13.12
CA PHE A 49 -11.94 3.45 -11.94
C PHE A 49 -12.21 2.00 -11.53
N LEU A 50 -13.48 1.59 -11.47
CA LEU A 50 -13.85 0.21 -11.13
C LEU A 50 -13.35 -0.79 -12.18
N HIS A 51 -13.38 -0.44 -13.46
CA HIS A 51 -12.81 -1.28 -14.51
C HIS A 51 -11.29 -1.45 -14.33
N ALA A 52 -10.57 -0.38 -14.03
CA ALA A 52 -9.14 -0.41 -13.71
C ALA A 52 -8.84 -1.28 -12.48
N LEU A 53 -9.64 -1.15 -11.42
CA LEU A 53 -9.51 -1.95 -10.21
C LEU A 53 -9.73 -3.44 -10.49
N ASN A 54 -10.83 -3.78 -11.16
CA ASN A 54 -11.15 -5.17 -11.51
C ASN A 54 -10.05 -5.79 -12.37
N PHE A 55 -9.48 -5.03 -13.30
CA PHE A 55 -8.34 -5.49 -14.09
C PHE A 55 -7.11 -5.76 -13.21
N CYS A 56 -6.76 -4.85 -12.30
CA CYS A 56 -5.60 -5.03 -11.41
C CYS A 56 -5.79 -6.19 -10.41
N MET A 57 -7.03 -6.49 -10.00
CA MET A 57 -7.33 -7.67 -9.17
C MET A 57 -7.10 -9.00 -9.89
N LEU A 58 -7.12 -9.02 -11.22
CA LEU A 58 -6.80 -10.21 -12.02
C LEU A 58 -5.30 -10.40 -12.22
N LEU A 59 -4.51 -9.32 -12.11
CA LEU A 59 -3.07 -9.39 -12.29
C LEU A 59 -2.39 -9.90 -11.00
N PRO A 60 -1.39 -10.78 -11.12
CA PRO A 60 -0.58 -11.14 -9.96
C PRO A 60 0.24 -9.93 -9.52
N GLY A 61 0.14 -9.52 -8.26
CA GLY A 61 1.00 -8.50 -7.67
C GLY A 61 0.28 -7.55 -6.72
N PRO A 62 0.96 -6.46 -6.32
CA PRO A 62 0.41 -5.48 -5.38
C PRO A 62 -0.69 -4.64 -6.03
N GLU A 63 -1.94 -5.01 -5.79
CA GLU A 63 -3.16 -4.43 -6.40
C GLU A 63 -3.16 -2.90 -6.41
N ALA A 64 -2.93 -2.26 -5.25
CA ALA A 64 -2.96 -0.81 -5.10
C ALA A 64 -1.88 -0.11 -5.94
N GLN A 65 -0.69 -0.70 -6.02
CA GLN A 65 0.41 -0.14 -6.82
C GLN A 65 0.16 -0.30 -8.33
N GLN A 66 -0.36 -1.46 -8.74
CA GLN A 66 -0.75 -1.70 -10.12
C GLN A 66 -1.83 -0.71 -10.54
N LEU A 67 -2.84 -0.50 -9.69
CA LEU A 67 -3.89 0.49 -9.91
C LEU A 67 -3.34 1.90 -10.00
N ALA A 68 -2.46 2.32 -9.09
CA ALA A 68 -1.82 3.63 -9.12
C ALA A 68 -1.08 3.86 -10.45
N THR A 69 -0.27 2.88 -10.87
CA THR A 69 0.49 2.94 -12.12
C THR A 69 -0.43 2.99 -13.34
N TYR A 70 -1.49 2.17 -13.36
CA TYR A 70 -2.43 2.10 -14.46
C TYR A 70 -3.30 3.36 -14.57
N VAL A 71 -3.81 3.88 -13.47
CA VAL A 71 -4.58 5.15 -13.46
C VAL A 71 -3.67 6.34 -13.78
N GLY A 72 -2.41 6.31 -13.34
CA GLY A 72 -1.39 7.26 -13.76
C GLY A 72 -1.17 7.23 -15.28
N TRP A 73 -1.16 6.04 -15.88
CA TRP A 73 -1.12 5.87 -17.33
C TRP A 73 -2.37 6.42 -18.03
N LEU A 74 -3.57 6.15 -17.50
CA LEU A 74 -4.83 6.63 -18.07
C LEU A 74 -4.93 8.16 -18.08
N THR A 75 -4.35 8.83 -17.07
CA THR A 75 -4.46 10.29 -16.89
C THR A 75 -3.31 11.09 -17.52
N GLY A 76 -2.15 10.47 -17.76
CA GLY A 76 -0.94 11.17 -18.25
C GLY A 76 -0.02 10.35 -19.16
N GLY A 77 -0.51 9.24 -19.72
CA GLY A 77 0.27 8.31 -20.55
C GLY A 77 1.47 7.72 -19.79
N VAL A 78 2.52 7.34 -20.52
CA VAL A 78 3.72 6.72 -19.94
C VAL A 78 4.36 7.59 -18.85
N ARG A 79 4.37 8.92 -19.02
CA ARG A 79 4.91 9.85 -18.02
C ARG A 79 4.07 9.86 -16.74
N GLY A 80 2.75 9.88 -16.87
CA GLY A 80 1.85 9.78 -15.73
C GLY A 80 2.00 8.45 -14.98
N ALA A 81 2.19 7.35 -15.72
CA ALA A 81 2.44 6.02 -15.14
C ALA A 81 3.72 5.99 -14.29
N LEU A 82 4.83 6.52 -14.83
CA LEU A 82 6.11 6.59 -14.13
C LEU A 82 6.01 7.48 -12.88
N ILE A 83 5.37 8.64 -13.00
CA ILE A 83 5.18 9.56 -11.85
C ILE A 83 4.37 8.87 -10.75
N ALA A 84 3.23 8.28 -11.11
CA ALA A 84 2.33 7.62 -10.16
C ALA A 84 3.02 6.43 -9.48
N GLY A 85 3.59 5.50 -10.26
CA GLY A 85 4.22 4.30 -9.74
C GLY A 85 5.43 4.59 -8.87
N VAL A 86 6.31 5.52 -9.28
CA VAL A 86 7.50 5.90 -8.50
C VAL A 86 7.09 6.59 -7.20
N LEU A 87 6.20 7.60 -7.27
CA LEU A 87 5.75 8.32 -6.08
C LEU A 87 5.05 7.40 -5.10
N PHE A 88 4.32 6.38 -5.56
CA PHE A 88 3.65 5.44 -4.67
C PHE A 88 4.62 4.60 -3.81
N ILE A 89 5.81 4.25 -4.33
CA ILE A 89 6.84 3.49 -3.57
C ILE A 89 7.67 4.42 -2.69
N LEU A 90 7.89 5.65 -3.17
CA LEU A 90 8.93 6.53 -2.66
C LEU A 90 8.84 6.79 -1.14
N PRO A 91 7.68 7.07 -0.53
CA PRO A 91 7.59 7.29 0.93
C PRO A 91 8.06 6.07 1.73
N GLY A 92 7.68 4.86 1.32
CA GLY A 92 8.09 3.62 1.96
C GLY A 92 9.59 3.37 1.83
N ALA A 93 10.13 3.55 0.61
CA ALA A 93 11.55 3.38 0.34
C ALA A 93 12.41 4.38 1.14
N LEU A 94 12.02 5.66 1.17
CA LEU A 94 12.70 6.69 1.95
C LEU A 94 12.64 6.42 3.46
N SER A 95 11.50 5.95 3.96
CA SER A 95 11.35 5.61 5.38
C SER A 95 12.29 4.48 5.79
N ILE A 96 12.33 3.39 5.02
CA ILE A 96 13.21 2.25 5.31
C ILE A 96 14.67 2.66 5.17
N MET A 97 15.02 3.45 4.15
CA MET A 97 16.38 3.94 3.96
C MET A 97 16.83 4.80 5.16
N ALA A 98 15.99 5.73 5.60
CA ALA A 98 16.27 6.58 6.76
C ALA A 98 16.43 5.76 8.05
N LEU A 99 15.52 4.80 8.30
CA LEU A 99 15.63 3.91 9.45
C LEU A 99 16.90 3.05 9.40
N SER A 100 17.25 2.54 8.23
CA SER A 100 18.46 1.73 8.02
C SER A 100 19.72 2.56 8.27
N TRP A 101 19.75 3.80 7.78
CA TRP A 101 20.85 4.73 8.02
C TRP A 101 21.03 5.04 9.52
N ILE A 102 19.94 5.33 10.23
CA ILE A 102 19.95 5.57 11.68
C ILE A 102 20.46 4.32 12.41
N TYR A 103 19.99 3.14 12.03
CA TYR A 103 20.41 1.88 12.65
C TYR A 103 21.92 1.63 12.50
N VAL A 104 22.48 1.84 11.31
CA VAL A 104 23.92 1.60 11.05
C VAL A 104 24.81 2.64 11.72
N THR A 105 24.36 3.90 11.82
CA THR A 105 25.19 5.00 12.35
C THR A 105 25.07 5.20 13.85
N LEU A 106 23.91 4.90 14.43
CA LEU A 106 23.58 5.23 15.82
C LEU A 106 22.98 4.04 16.60
N GLY A 107 23.04 2.84 16.04
CA GLY A 107 22.43 1.64 16.64
C GLY A 107 22.97 1.27 18.03
N ASP A 108 24.22 1.60 18.32
CA ASP A 108 24.87 1.32 19.60
C ASP A 108 24.52 2.33 20.71
N VAL A 109 23.78 3.39 20.40
CA VAL A 109 23.31 4.35 21.40
C VAL A 109 22.15 3.69 22.17
N PRO A 110 22.23 3.55 23.52
CA PRO A 110 21.24 2.80 24.30
C PRO A 110 19.79 3.26 24.09
N ALA A 111 19.58 4.56 23.88
CA ALA A 111 18.26 5.12 23.60
C ALA A 111 17.70 4.66 22.24
N ILE A 112 18.55 4.54 21.21
CA ILE A 112 18.15 4.12 19.87
C ILE A 112 17.99 2.60 19.82
N GLU A 113 18.85 1.85 20.50
CA GLU A 113 18.69 0.41 20.69
C GLU A 113 17.33 0.09 21.35
N GLY A 114 16.99 0.78 22.43
CA GLY A 114 15.69 0.64 23.10
C GLY A 114 14.50 1.01 22.19
N LEU A 115 14.64 2.06 21.37
CA LEU A 115 13.62 2.43 20.38
C LEU A 115 13.41 1.32 19.34
N PHE A 116 14.49 0.78 18.78
CA PHE A 116 14.40 -0.32 17.81
C PHE A 116 13.86 -1.60 18.43
N PHE A 117 14.16 -1.88 19.70
CA PHE A 117 13.55 -2.99 20.43
C PHE A 117 12.04 -2.81 20.57
N GLY A 118 11.58 -1.63 20.98
CA GLY A 118 10.16 -1.29 21.04
C GLY A 118 9.47 -1.39 19.67
N LEU A 119 10.13 -0.91 18.60
CA LEU A 119 9.65 -1.04 17.24
C LEU A 119 9.51 -2.50 16.80
N LYS A 120 10.50 -3.35 17.09
CA LYS A 120 10.44 -4.80 16.82
C LYS A 120 9.23 -5.45 17.51
N ALA A 121 9.00 -5.11 18.78
CA ALA A 121 7.84 -5.60 19.53
C ALA A 121 6.51 -5.14 18.93
N ALA A 122 6.41 -3.86 18.52
CA ALA A 122 5.23 -3.32 17.85
C ALA A 122 4.96 -3.99 16.50
N VAL A 123 6.01 -4.20 15.69
CA VAL A 123 5.91 -4.92 14.41
C VAL A 123 5.43 -6.35 14.64
N LEU A 124 6.00 -7.06 15.62
CA LEU A 124 5.58 -8.41 15.97
C LEU A 124 4.08 -8.45 16.34
N ALA A 125 3.63 -7.53 17.19
CA ALA A 125 2.21 -7.44 17.57
C ALA A 125 1.30 -7.20 16.35
N LEU A 126 1.72 -6.31 15.43
CA LEU A 126 0.97 -6.03 14.20
C LEU A 126 0.92 -7.23 13.25
N VAL A 127 2.03 -7.96 13.10
CA VAL A 127 2.09 -9.20 12.31
C VAL A 127 1.18 -10.26 12.91
N VAL A 128 1.26 -10.49 14.22
CA VAL A 128 0.38 -11.44 14.93
C VAL A 128 -1.09 -11.05 14.75
N GLN A 129 -1.43 -9.77 14.90
CA GLN A 129 -2.79 -9.28 14.70
C GLN A 129 -3.26 -9.50 13.25
N ALA A 130 -2.40 -9.28 12.26
CA ALA A 130 -2.70 -9.53 10.85
C ALA A 130 -2.94 -11.02 10.59
N VAL A 131 -2.11 -11.90 11.16
CA VAL A 131 -2.25 -13.36 11.07
C VAL A 131 -3.56 -13.82 11.70
N ILE A 132 -3.88 -13.37 12.92
CA ILE A 132 -5.14 -13.73 13.61
C ILE A 132 -6.34 -13.28 12.78
N ARG A 133 -6.30 -12.04 12.24
CA ARG A 133 -7.37 -11.49 11.40
C ARG A 133 -7.54 -12.30 10.11
N LEU A 134 -6.44 -12.71 9.48
CA LEU A 134 -6.46 -13.52 8.27
C LEU A 134 -6.95 -14.95 8.56
N ALA A 135 -6.44 -15.58 9.62
CA ALA A 135 -6.85 -16.90 10.07
C ALA A 135 -8.34 -16.95 10.41
N GLY A 136 -8.88 -15.91 11.04
CA GLY A 136 -10.32 -15.82 11.30
C GLY A 136 -11.18 -15.81 10.03
N ARG A 137 -10.69 -15.22 8.94
CA ARG A 137 -11.37 -15.20 7.64
C ARG A 137 -11.18 -16.50 6.84
N ALA A 138 -9.99 -17.09 6.90
CA ALA A 138 -9.65 -18.28 6.14
C ALA A 138 -10.10 -19.60 6.81
N LEU A 139 -10.18 -19.63 8.14
CA LEU A 139 -10.48 -20.82 8.95
C LEU A 139 -11.74 -20.57 9.81
N PRO A 140 -12.94 -20.60 9.20
CA PRO A 140 -14.19 -20.26 9.89
C PRO A 140 -14.60 -21.28 10.96
N GLY A 141 -14.11 -22.53 10.90
CA GLY A 141 -14.47 -23.61 11.80
C GLY A 141 -13.34 -24.13 12.70
N PRO A 142 -13.64 -24.64 13.92
CA PRO A 142 -12.64 -25.17 14.85
C PRO A 142 -11.89 -26.39 14.30
N GLY A 143 -12.54 -27.23 13.47
CA GLY A 143 -11.88 -28.37 12.82
C GLY A 143 -10.79 -27.96 11.81
N LEU A 144 -11.06 -26.92 11.02
CA LEU A 144 -10.08 -26.35 10.07
C LEU A 144 -8.90 -25.72 10.81
N ARG A 145 -9.14 -25.09 11.96
CA ARG A 145 -8.08 -24.56 12.82
C ARG A 145 -7.20 -25.68 13.39
N GLY A 146 -7.82 -26.77 13.85
CA GLY A 146 -7.08 -27.95 14.32
C GLY A 146 -6.22 -28.58 13.23
N LEU A 147 -6.77 -28.73 12.01
CA LEU A 147 -6.03 -29.25 10.86
C LEU A 147 -4.86 -28.33 10.46
N ALA A 148 -5.08 -27.01 10.43
CA ALA A 148 -4.03 -26.04 10.13
C ALA A 148 -2.90 -26.09 11.16
N LEU A 149 -3.23 -26.24 12.44
CA LEU A 149 -2.25 -26.32 13.52
C LEU A 149 -1.46 -27.63 13.48
N ALA A 150 -2.13 -28.76 13.19
CA ALA A 150 -1.49 -30.05 12.98
C ALA A 150 -0.55 -30.04 11.77
N ALA A 151 -0.97 -29.43 10.65
CA ALA A 151 -0.14 -29.28 9.46
C ALA A 151 1.07 -28.38 9.71
N PHE A 152 0.90 -27.28 10.46
CA PHE A 152 1.99 -26.38 10.83
C PHE A 152 3.03 -27.06 11.73
N LEU A 153 2.59 -27.89 12.68
CA LEU A 153 3.50 -28.64 13.56
C LEU A 153 4.23 -29.80 12.85
N ALA A 154 3.74 -30.24 11.69
CA ALA A 154 4.34 -31.28 10.89
C ALA A 154 5.38 -30.76 9.86
N LEU A 155 5.50 -29.43 9.71
CA LEU A 155 6.48 -28.72 8.88
C LEU A 155 7.77 -28.48 9.66
#